data_AF-A0A833VW09-F1
#
_entry.id   AF-A0A833VW09-F1
#
_cell.length_a   1.000
_cell.length_b   1.000
_cell.length_c   1.000
_cell.angle_alpha   90.00
_cell.angle_beta   90.00
_cell.angle_gamma   90.00
#
_symmetry.space_group_name_H-M   'P 1'
#
loop_
_entity.id
_entity.type
_entity.pdbx_description
1 polymer ?
#
loop_
_entity_poly.entity_id
_entity_poly.type
_entity_poly.pdbx_seq_one_letter_code
_entity_poly.pdbx_strand_id
1 'polypeptide(L)'
;MSENAEITGIISPEDAARAEKFKEEANEYFKNQDYTKAIELYSKAIELNPTVAVYFGNRSFAYLKTECFGYALTDASKAIELDKNYVKGYYRRAAAHMSLGKFKLALKDYKTVTKARPNDKDAKVKYTECSKTLKMLAFEEAISVEENKKNIADMINLEAMAIEDEYTGPKLEDEKVTLQFMQDLLEWYKKQNKLHRKYAYKILLDVKAWFMAQPSLIDITIPEDSKFTICGDIHGQYYDLLNIFELNGLPSETNPYLFNGDFVDRGSFSVECIFTLFGFKLLYPNHFFMSRGTEIQYLGNHESATMNQMYGFDGEVKAKYSAQMAELFTEVYNWLPLAHCLNNRILVMHGGLFSRDDVTLKEIREIDRNRQPPEEGLMCELLWSDPQPQPGRAPSKRGVGVQFGPDVTQNFLALNNLDYIVRSHEVKNDGYEVGHFGKCITVDTMGNRGAFITLNGKDMEPHFTSYEGVPHPNVRPMAYANSLLKFMC
;
A
#
# COMPACT_ATOMS: atom_id res chain seq x y z
N MET A 1 29.35 -22.31 -25.57
CA MET A 1 29.50 -21.52 -26.81
C MET A 1 28.13 -21.41 -27.44
N SER A 2 27.70 -20.16 -27.69
CA SER A 2 26.53 -19.67 -28.47
C SER A 2 25.17 -20.31 -28.19
N GLU A 3 24.12 -19.55 -27.88
CA GLU A 3 23.63 -18.44 -28.71
C GLU A 3 23.16 -17.24 -27.87
N ASN A 4 23.94 -16.16 -27.92
CA ASN A 4 23.37 -14.81 -27.96
C ASN A 4 22.82 -14.64 -29.38
N ALA A 5 21.52 -14.82 -29.56
CA ALA A 5 20.87 -14.34 -30.78
C ALA A 5 20.77 -12.82 -30.67
N GLU A 6 21.72 -12.11 -31.28
CA GLU A 6 21.55 -10.70 -31.60
C GLU A 6 20.27 -10.55 -32.43
N ILE A 7 19.23 -9.92 -31.87
CA ILE A 7 18.06 -9.50 -32.63
C ILE A 7 18.50 -8.33 -33.51
N THR A 8 19.09 -8.67 -34.66
CA THR A 8 19.32 -7.78 -35.80
C THR A 8 18.38 -8.17 -36.95
N GLY A 9 17.13 -8.50 -36.61
CA GLY A 9 16.08 -8.72 -37.60
C GLY A 9 15.68 -7.38 -38.21
N ILE A 10 15.87 -7.22 -39.52
CA ILE A 10 15.30 -6.11 -40.29
C ILE A 10 13.77 -6.19 -40.10
N ILE A 11 13.21 -5.25 -39.35
CA ILE A 11 11.78 -5.17 -39.06
C ILE A 11 11.05 -4.88 -40.38
N SER A 12 10.04 -5.68 -40.71
CA SER A 12 9.32 -5.50 -41.97
C SER A 12 8.60 -4.13 -41.97
N PRO A 13 8.49 -3.44 -43.12
CA PRO A 13 7.72 -2.20 -43.20
C PRO A 13 6.25 -2.37 -42.76
N GLU A 14 5.69 -3.57 -42.95
CA GLU A 14 4.35 -3.92 -42.53
C GLU A 14 4.24 -4.01 -41.00
N ASP A 15 5.17 -4.69 -40.33
CA ASP A 15 5.21 -4.78 -38.87
C ASP A 15 5.47 -3.41 -38.24
N ALA A 16 6.33 -2.59 -38.85
CA ALA A 16 6.55 -1.21 -38.41
C ALA A 16 5.28 -0.35 -38.53
N ALA A 17 4.54 -0.44 -39.64
CA ALA A 17 3.27 0.28 -39.81
C ALA A 17 2.20 -0.22 -38.81
N ARG A 18 2.15 -1.52 -38.56
CA ARG A 18 1.21 -2.12 -37.62
C ARG A 18 1.55 -1.75 -36.16
N ALA A 19 2.82 -1.74 -35.80
CA ALA A 19 3.28 -1.25 -34.49
C ALA A 19 2.87 0.21 -34.28
N GLU A 20 3.00 1.04 -35.30
CA GLU A 20 2.61 2.45 -35.23
C GLU A 20 1.10 2.62 -35.01
N LYS A 21 0.27 1.79 -35.68
CA LYS A 21 -1.17 1.76 -35.46
C LYS A 21 -1.53 1.39 -34.01
N PHE A 22 -0.90 0.35 -33.46
CA PHE A 22 -1.11 -0.01 -32.04
C PHE A 22 -0.69 1.12 -31.09
N LYS A 23 0.41 1.83 -31.39
CA LYS A 23 0.81 3.02 -30.63
C LYS A 23 -0.25 4.13 -30.72
N GLU A 24 -0.90 4.35 -31.86
CA GLU A 24 -1.95 5.37 -32.00
C GLU A 24 -3.19 5.02 -31.18
N GLU A 25 -3.67 3.79 -31.31
CA GLU A 25 -4.78 3.28 -30.49
C GLU A 25 -4.45 3.37 -28.99
N ALA A 26 -3.23 2.99 -28.60
CA ALA A 26 -2.77 3.11 -27.21
C ALA A 26 -2.78 4.56 -26.70
N ASN A 27 -2.43 5.53 -27.54
CA ASN A 27 -2.49 6.95 -27.18
C ASN A 27 -3.94 7.42 -26.97
N GLU A 28 -4.92 6.88 -27.71
CA GLU A 28 -6.33 7.21 -27.53
C GLU A 28 -6.87 6.68 -26.19
N TYR A 29 -6.61 5.41 -25.89
CA TYR A 29 -6.95 4.83 -24.58
C TYR A 29 -6.26 5.57 -23.43
N PHE A 30 -4.99 5.95 -23.59
CA PHE A 30 -4.28 6.75 -22.60
C PHE A 30 -4.95 8.12 -22.36
N LYS A 31 -5.38 8.82 -23.42
CA LYS A 31 -6.11 10.10 -23.29
C LYS A 31 -7.45 9.94 -22.59
N ASN A 32 -8.11 8.81 -22.82
CA ASN A 32 -9.35 8.43 -22.15
C ASN A 32 -9.12 7.86 -20.73
N GLN A 33 -7.87 7.88 -20.24
CA GLN A 33 -7.46 7.40 -18.92
C GLN A 33 -7.62 5.89 -18.70
N ASP A 34 -7.82 5.12 -19.78
CA ASP A 34 -7.73 3.66 -19.75
C ASP A 34 -6.27 3.24 -19.94
N TYR A 35 -5.51 3.35 -18.84
CA TYR A 35 -4.08 3.07 -18.85
C TYR A 35 -3.79 1.57 -19.01
N THR A 36 -4.64 0.70 -18.51
CA THR A 36 -4.48 -0.76 -18.63
C THR A 36 -4.54 -1.19 -20.10
N LYS A 37 -5.54 -0.70 -20.85
CA LYS A 37 -5.63 -1.01 -22.28
C LYS A 37 -4.51 -0.36 -23.07
N ALA A 38 -4.11 0.86 -22.71
CA ALA A 38 -2.95 1.51 -23.32
C ALA A 38 -1.67 0.69 -23.14
N ILE A 39 -1.41 0.13 -21.95
CA ILE A 39 -0.25 -0.73 -21.67
C ILE A 39 -0.26 -1.99 -22.55
N GLU A 40 -1.41 -2.64 -22.70
CA GLU A 40 -1.57 -3.83 -23.56
C GLU A 40 -1.20 -3.49 -25.02
N LEU A 41 -1.74 -2.38 -25.54
CA LEU A 41 -1.51 -1.97 -26.93
C LEU A 41 -0.07 -1.48 -27.17
N TYR A 42 0.53 -0.75 -26.23
CA TYR A 42 1.95 -0.44 -26.32
C TYR A 42 2.84 -1.69 -26.28
N SER A 43 2.43 -2.72 -25.54
CA SER A 43 3.17 -3.99 -25.50
C SER A 43 3.13 -4.70 -26.85
N LYS A 44 1.96 -4.74 -27.51
CA LYS A 44 1.84 -5.23 -28.88
C LYS A 44 2.69 -4.43 -29.88
N ALA A 45 2.77 -3.11 -29.73
CA ALA A 45 3.63 -2.29 -30.56
C ALA A 45 5.12 -2.62 -30.37
N ILE A 46 5.55 -2.87 -29.13
CA ILE A 46 6.93 -3.25 -28.78
C ILE A 46 7.27 -4.66 -29.27
N GLU A 47 6.34 -5.61 -29.18
CA GLU A 47 6.52 -6.96 -29.69
C GLU A 47 6.79 -6.98 -31.20
N LEU A 48 6.08 -6.13 -31.96
CA LEU A 48 6.27 -5.97 -33.41
C LEU A 48 7.51 -5.16 -33.76
N ASN A 49 7.84 -4.13 -32.98
CA ASN A 49 9.01 -3.30 -33.20
C ASN A 49 9.65 -2.83 -31.88
N PRO A 50 10.65 -3.57 -31.37
CA PRO A 50 11.29 -3.28 -30.08
C PRO A 50 12.40 -2.23 -30.16
N THR A 51 12.59 -1.56 -31.31
CA THR A 51 13.71 -0.63 -31.52
C THR A 51 13.31 0.85 -31.38
N VAL A 52 12.02 1.13 -31.20
CA VAL A 52 11.49 2.51 -31.15
C VAL A 52 11.38 2.99 -29.70
N ALA A 53 12.24 3.94 -29.32
CA ALA A 53 12.29 4.52 -27.98
C ALA A 53 10.94 5.12 -27.50
N VAL A 54 10.13 5.65 -28.42
CA VAL A 54 8.84 6.27 -28.12
C VAL A 54 7.86 5.26 -27.50
N TYR A 55 7.87 4.00 -27.93
CA TYR A 55 6.92 2.99 -27.43
C TYR A 55 7.17 2.69 -25.96
N PHE A 56 8.44 2.43 -25.59
CA PHE A 56 8.86 2.28 -24.20
C PHE A 56 8.60 3.54 -23.39
N GLY A 57 8.90 4.72 -23.93
CA GLY A 57 8.66 5.99 -23.24
C GLY A 57 7.18 6.25 -22.92
N ASN A 58 6.28 5.87 -23.82
CA ASN A 58 4.85 6.02 -23.61
C ASN A 58 4.29 4.94 -22.67
N ARG A 59 4.73 3.69 -22.80
CA ARG A 59 4.34 2.60 -21.87
C ARG A 59 4.85 2.86 -20.46
N SER A 60 6.07 3.38 -20.31
CA SER A 60 6.61 3.90 -19.05
C SER A 60 5.69 4.95 -18.42
N PHE A 61 5.13 5.86 -19.24
CA PHE A 61 4.20 6.86 -18.72
C PHE A 61 2.88 6.25 -18.25
N ALA A 62 2.37 5.25 -18.97
CA ALA A 62 1.19 4.50 -18.52
C ALA A 62 1.47 3.77 -17.21
N TYR A 63 2.63 3.13 -17.06
CA TYR A 63 3.06 2.52 -15.80
C TYR A 63 3.18 3.51 -14.65
N LEU A 64 3.63 4.76 -14.88
CA LEU A 64 3.60 5.80 -13.83
C LEU A 64 2.17 6.13 -13.39
N LYS A 65 1.19 6.12 -14.32
CA LYS A 65 -0.22 6.38 -14.01
C LYS A 65 -0.90 5.22 -13.30
N THR A 66 -0.42 4.00 -13.50
CA THR A 66 -0.88 2.80 -12.78
C THR A 66 0.05 2.39 -11.63
N GLU A 67 0.95 3.28 -11.22
CA GLU A 67 1.86 3.11 -10.07
C GLU A 67 2.78 1.88 -10.13
N CYS A 68 3.01 1.38 -11.33
CA CYS A 68 3.98 0.33 -11.63
C CYS A 68 5.37 0.96 -11.81
N PHE A 69 5.88 1.61 -10.77
CA PHE A 69 7.08 2.46 -10.85
C PHE A 69 8.35 1.69 -11.26
N GLY A 70 8.45 0.41 -10.90
CA GLY A 70 9.53 -0.47 -11.33
C GLY A 70 9.52 -0.69 -12.84
N TYR A 71 8.36 -1.03 -13.41
CA TYR A 71 8.22 -1.16 -14.87
C TYR A 71 8.39 0.17 -15.59
N ALA A 72 7.88 1.27 -15.02
CA ALA A 72 8.11 2.60 -15.56
C ALA A 72 9.61 2.93 -15.64
N LEU A 73 10.39 2.58 -14.61
CA LEU A 73 11.84 2.77 -14.56
C LEU A 73 12.56 1.94 -15.63
N THR A 74 12.20 0.66 -15.76
CA THR A 74 12.78 -0.25 -16.76
C THR A 74 12.54 0.24 -18.18
N ASP A 75 11.29 0.55 -18.52
CA ASP A 75 10.93 1.03 -19.87
C ASP A 75 11.56 2.39 -20.16
N ALA A 76 11.59 3.33 -19.20
CA ALA A 76 12.25 4.61 -19.39
C ALA A 76 13.76 4.46 -19.62
N SER A 77 14.39 3.52 -18.93
CA SER A 77 15.81 3.20 -19.13
C SER A 77 16.05 2.60 -20.52
N LYS A 78 15.18 1.68 -20.97
CA LYS A 78 15.27 1.11 -22.31
C LYS A 78 15.04 2.15 -23.41
N ALA A 79 14.12 3.08 -23.21
CA ALA A 79 13.90 4.19 -24.14
C ALA A 79 15.17 5.06 -24.31
N ILE A 80 15.88 5.34 -23.22
CA ILE A 80 17.14 6.11 -23.25
C ILE A 80 18.29 5.30 -23.87
N GLU A 81 18.31 3.98 -23.65
CA GLU A 81 19.28 3.08 -24.28
C GLU A 81 19.13 3.07 -25.80
N LEU A 82 17.89 3.00 -26.29
CA LEU A 82 17.55 3.04 -27.72
C LEU A 82 17.81 4.41 -28.35
N ASP A 83 17.44 5.49 -27.67
CA ASP A 83 17.70 6.87 -28.11
C ASP A 83 18.13 7.77 -26.95
N LYS A 84 19.44 8.04 -26.89
CA LYS A 84 20.05 8.92 -25.87
C LYS A 84 19.60 10.37 -25.98
N ASN A 85 19.05 10.80 -27.11
CA ASN A 85 18.51 12.14 -27.32
C ASN A 85 17.02 12.25 -26.99
N TYR A 86 16.36 11.14 -26.65
CA TYR A 86 14.95 11.11 -26.27
C TYR A 86 14.73 11.71 -24.87
N VAL A 87 14.61 13.05 -24.82
CA VAL A 87 14.46 13.82 -23.57
C VAL A 87 13.30 13.35 -22.70
N LYS A 88 12.19 12.90 -23.32
CA LYS A 88 11.04 12.35 -22.60
C LYS A 88 11.42 11.10 -21.80
N GLY A 89 12.34 10.26 -22.29
CA GLY A 89 12.84 9.09 -21.57
C GLY A 89 13.45 9.47 -20.22
N TYR A 90 14.36 10.45 -20.21
CA TYR A 90 14.94 10.98 -18.95
C TYR A 90 13.88 11.55 -18.02
N TYR A 91 12.90 12.29 -18.56
CA TYR A 91 11.81 12.81 -17.76
C TYR A 91 11.00 11.68 -17.09
N ARG A 92 10.64 10.63 -17.84
CA ARG A 92 9.89 9.48 -17.28
C ARG A 92 10.72 8.72 -16.25
N ARG A 93 12.02 8.52 -16.50
CA ARG A 93 12.92 7.87 -15.55
C ARG A 93 13.09 8.68 -14.27
N ALA A 94 13.20 10.01 -14.38
CA ALA A 94 13.24 10.92 -13.25
C ALA A 94 11.97 10.82 -12.40
N ALA A 95 10.80 10.80 -13.04
CA ALA A 95 9.51 10.63 -12.36
C ALA A 95 9.44 9.26 -11.64
N ALA A 96 9.83 8.17 -12.30
CA ALA A 96 9.89 6.85 -11.67
C ALA A 96 10.85 6.83 -10.47
N HIS A 97 12.03 7.43 -10.59
CA HIS A 97 12.96 7.56 -9.47
C HIS A 97 12.38 8.41 -8.32
N MET A 98 11.67 9.50 -8.60
CA MET A 98 10.97 10.27 -7.56
C MET A 98 9.95 9.41 -6.81
N SER A 99 9.13 8.66 -7.54
CA SER A 99 8.10 7.80 -6.92
C SER A 99 8.69 6.64 -6.13
N LEU A 100 9.91 6.21 -6.46
CA LEU A 100 10.66 5.19 -5.74
C LEU A 100 11.54 5.76 -4.60
N GLY A 101 11.43 7.06 -4.27
CA GLY A 101 12.27 7.69 -3.23
C GLY A 101 13.73 7.93 -3.63
N LYS A 102 14.11 7.64 -4.88
CA LYS A 102 15.50 7.72 -5.39
C LYS A 102 15.86 9.13 -5.85
N PHE A 103 15.75 10.13 -4.96
CA PHE A 103 15.89 11.57 -5.28
C PHE A 103 17.21 11.95 -5.93
N LYS A 104 18.33 11.37 -5.48
CA LYS A 104 19.66 11.62 -6.07
C LYS A 104 19.69 11.26 -7.56
N LEU A 105 19.09 10.12 -7.92
CA LEU A 105 19.01 9.66 -9.31
C LEU A 105 18.00 10.49 -10.11
N ALA A 106 16.83 10.79 -9.53
CA ALA A 106 15.83 11.66 -10.16
C ALA A 106 16.40 13.04 -10.52
N LEU A 107 17.15 13.66 -9.59
CA LEU A 107 17.73 15.00 -9.80
C LEU A 107 18.71 15.01 -10.97
N LYS A 108 19.50 13.95 -11.15
CA LYS A 108 20.43 13.79 -12.28
C LYS A 108 19.69 13.79 -13.63
N ASP A 109 18.58 13.08 -13.71
CA ASP A 109 17.77 13.01 -14.93
C ASP A 109 17.02 14.33 -15.18
N TYR A 110 16.42 14.94 -14.15
CA TYR A 110 15.78 16.26 -14.30
C TYR A 110 16.78 17.36 -14.70
N LYS A 111 18.03 17.29 -14.24
CA LYS A 111 19.10 18.18 -14.70
C LYS A 111 19.35 18.04 -16.20
N THR A 112 19.34 16.81 -16.70
CA THR A 112 19.48 16.52 -18.14
C THR A 112 18.31 17.11 -18.93
N VAL A 113 17.08 16.92 -18.45
CA VAL A 113 15.88 17.47 -19.10
C VAL A 113 15.88 19.00 -19.12
N THR A 114 16.14 19.65 -17.98
CA THR A 114 16.14 21.12 -17.88
C THR A 114 17.25 21.76 -18.70
N LYS A 115 18.38 21.08 -18.90
CA LYS A 115 19.44 21.51 -19.82
C LYS A 115 18.99 21.40 -21.28
N ALA A 116 18.31 20.32 -21.66
CA ALA A 116 17.82 20.11 -23.02
C ALA A 116 16.60 20.98 -23.36
N ARG A 117 15.77 21.31 -22.37
CA ARG A 117 14.54 22.11 -22.51
C ARG A 117 14.49 23.23 -21.47
N PRO A 118 15.30 24.29 -21.63
CA PRO A 118 15.40 25.36 -20.64
C PRO A 118 14.12 26.21 -20.51
N ASN A 119 13.14 26.08 -21.40
CA ASN A 119 11.87 26.80 -21.31
C ASN A 119 10.71 25.93 -20.79
N ASP A 120 10.97 24.66 -20.49
CA ASP A 120 9.99 23.75 -19.92
C ASP A 120 9.76 24.12 -18.44
N LYS A 121 8.63 24.78 -18.17
CA LYS A 121 8.26 25.24 -16.82
C LYS A 121 8.06 24.07 -15.87
N ASP A 122 7.45 22.99 -16.35
CA ASP A 122 7.15 21.83 -15.53
C ASP A 122 8.44 21.11 -15.12
N ALA A 123 9.36 20.87 -16.07
CA ALA A 123 10.66 20.26 -15.77
C ALA A 123 11.48 21.08 -14.76
N LYS A 124 11.42 22.43 -14.84
CA LYS A 124 12.07 23.32 -13.87
C LYS A 124 11.48 23.21 -12.47
N VAL A 125 10.15 23.17 -12.37
CA VAL A 125 9.47 23.01 -11.08
C VAL A 125 9.86 21.67 -10.48
N LYS A 126 9.79 20.58 -11.24
CA LYS A 126 10.17 19.24 -10.75
C LYS A 126 11.64 19.13 -10.35
N TYR A 127 12.56 19.75 -11.09
CA TYR A 127 13.96 19.84 -10.70
C TYR A 127 14.15 20.58 -9.37
N THR A 128 13.47 21.72 -9.21
CA THR A 128 13.56 22.56 -8.01
C THR A 128 13.01 21.84 -6.79
N GLU A 129 11.85 21.21 -6.91
CA GLU A 129 11.24 20.41 -5.85
C GLU A 129 12.11 19.20 -5.49
N CYS A 130 12.61 18.45 -6.47
CA CYS A 130 13.54 17.34 -6.23
C CYS A 130 14.81 17.80 -5.49
N SER A 131 15.37 18.95 -5.89
CA SER A 131 16.53 19.56 -5.23
C SER A 131 16.22 19.99 -3.79
N LYS A 132 15.04 20.57 -3.55
CA LYS A 132 14.57 20.98 -2.22
C LYS A 132 14.38 19.77 -1.31
N THR A 133 13.71 18.73 -1.79
CA THR A 133 13.54 17.48 -1.05
C THR A 133 14.90 16.90 -0.69
N LEU A 134 15.81 16.75 -1.66
CA LEU A 134 17.15 16.20 -1.38
C LEU A 134 17.92 17.00 -0.32
N LYS A 135 17.79 18.33 -0.30
CA LYS A 135 18.39 19.19 0.74
C LYS A 135 17.72 19.02 2.10
N MET A 136 16.40 18.88 2.14
CA MET A 136 15.67 18.57 3.38
C MET A 136 16.12 17.22 3.93
N LEU A 137 16.22 16.19 3.09
CA LEU A 137 16.74 14.87 3.47
C LEU A 137 18.15 14.97 4.07
N ALA A 138 19.07 15.65 3.39
CA ALA A 138 20.44 15.82 3.88
C ALA A 138 20.52 16.64 5.18
N PHE A 139 19.60 17.58 5.38
CA PHE A 139 19.49 18.33 6.63
C PHE A 139 18.96 17.44 7.75
N GLU A 140 17.91 16.66 7.49
CA GLU A 140 17.35 15.67 8.43
C GLU A 140 18.38 14.62 8.85
N GLU A 141 19.14 14.10 7.90
CA GLU A 141 20.26 13.17 8.14
C GLU A 141 21.31 13.81 9.06
N ALA A 142 21.68 15.07 8.81
CA ALA A 142 22.67 15.79 9.61
C ALA A 142 22.20 16.14 11.03
N ILE A 143 20.88 16.25 11.27
CA ILE A 143 20.30 16.44 12.61
C ILE A 143 19.88 15.12 13.27
N SER A 144 19.93 13.99 12.55
CA SER A 144 19.62 12.68 13.10
C SER A 144 20.75 12.27 14.03
N VAL A 145 20.60 12.61 15.31
CA VAL A 145 21.54 12.17 16.35
C VAL A 145 21.27 10.69 16.60
N GLU A 146 22.32 9.86 16.62
CA GLU A 146 22.29 8.51 17.21
C GLU A 146 22.09 8.64 18.73
N GLU A 147 20.89 9.04 19.16
CA GLU A 147 20.51 9.11 20.55
C GLU A 147 19.17 8.44 20.75
N ASN A 148 19.11 7.54 21.74
CA ASN A 148 17.92 6.94 22.34
C ASN A 148 16.66 7.79 22.09
N LYS A 149 15.92 7.51 21.01
CA LYS A 149 14.63 8.17 20.76
C LYS A 149 13.76 7.88 21.98
N LYS A 150 13.57 8.88 22.83
CA LYS A 150 12.57 8.82 23.89
C LYS A 150 11.24 8.53 23.20
N ASN A 151 10.65 7.42 23.59
CA ASN A 151 9.38 6.94 23.06
C ASN A 151 8.33 8.05 23.24
N ILE A 152 7.66 8.47 22.17
CA ILE A 152 6.69 9.59 22.21
C ILE A 152 5.58 9.27 23.21
N ALA A 153 5.25 7.99 23.39
CA ALA A 153 4.31 7.54 24.42
C ALA A 153 4.67 8.03 25.83
N ASP A 154 5.96 8.07 26.17
CA ASP A 154 6.44 8.47 27.50
C ASP A 154 6.34 9.99 27.72
N MET A 155 6.18 10.78 26.66
CA MET A 155 6.02 12.23 26.73
C MET A 155 4.56 12.68 26.86
N ILE A 156 3.60 11.76 26.68
CA ILE A 156 2.18 12.09 26.67
C ILE A 156 1.63 12.02 28.10
N ASN A 157 1.25 13.19 28.63
CA ASN A 157 0.56 13.28 29.92
C ASN A 157 -0.96 13.40 29.71
N LEU A 158 -1.68 12.29 29.83
CA LEU A 158 -3.14 12.24 29.69
C LEU A 158 -3.89 12.94 30.83
N GLU A 159 -3.35 12.90 32.05
CA GLU A 159 -3.97 13.50 33.24
C GLU A 159 -4.04 15.03 33.11
N ALA A 160 -3.00 15.63 32.52
CA ALA A 160 -2.94 17.07 32.24
C ALA A 160 -3.89 17.53 31.11
N MET A 161 -4.47 16.61 30.34
CA MET A 161 -5.42 16.95 29.28
C MET A 161 -6.82 17.17 29.86
N ALA A 162 -7.24 18.44 29.92
CA ALA A 162 -8.63 18.81 30.14
C ALA A 162 -9.48 18.48 28.92
N ILE A 163 -10.74 18.11 29.15
CA ILE A 163 -11.77 18.01 28.12
C ILE A 163 -12.63 19.25 28.28
N GLU A 164 -12.86 19.99 27.20
CA GLU A 164 -13.68 21.19 27.22
C GLU A 164 -15.14 20.86 27.51
N ASP A 165 -15.85 21.72 28.27
CA ASP A 165 -17.25 21.49 28.68
C ASP A 165 -18.21 21.40 27.48
N GLU A 166 -17.84 22.04 26.36
CA GLU A 166 -18.59 22.01 25.11
C GLU A 166 -18.46 20.66 24.36
N TYR A 167 -17.54 19.79 24.76
CA TYR A 167 -17.35 18.49 24.13
C TYR A 167 -18.50 17.52 24.47
N THR A 168 -19.36 17.32 23.48
CA THR A 168 -20.54 16.45 23.53
C THR A 168 -20.37 15.12 22.80
N GLY A 169 -19.16 14.83 22.32
CA GLY A 169 -18.86 13.60 21.60
C GLY A 169 -18.63 12.38 22.51
N PRO A 170 -18.25 11.23 21.91
CA PRO A 170 -18.02 9.98 22.62
C PRO A 170 -16.97 10.10 23.73
N LYS A 171 -17.23 9.46 24.88
CA LYS A 171 -16.35 9.47 26.06
C LYS A 171 -16.01 8.05 26.47
N LEU A 172 -14.73 7.79 26.76
CA LEU A 172 -14.31 6.50 27.33
C LEU A 172 -14.90 6.36 28.73
N GLU A 173 -15.38 5.16 29.06
CA GLU A 173 -15.91 4.81 30.39
C GLU A 173 -14.81 4.06 31.14
N ASP A 174 -14.46 4.51 32.36
CA ASP A 174 -13.31 3.99 33.13
C ASP A 174 -12.01 3.89 32.31
N GLU A 175 -11.81 4.88 31.43
CA GLU A 175 -10.70 4.95 30.48
C GLU A 175 -10.58 3.77 29.50
N LYS A 176 -11.67 3.03 29.29
CA LYS A 176 -11.74 1.87 28.40
C LYS A 176 -12.73 2.10 27.27
N VAL A 177 -12.46 1.39 26.16
CA VAL A 177 -13.39 1.31 25.02
C VAL A 177 -14.52 0.35 25.39
N THR A 178 -15.76 0.81 25.22
CA THR A 178 -16.99 0.01 25.41
C THR A 178 -17.78 -0.08 24.11
N LEU A 179 -18.75 -1.00 24.04
CA LEU A 179 -19.63 -1.11 22.88
C LEU A 179 -20.42 0.19 22.65
N GLN A 180 -20.91 0.82 23.71
CA GLN A 180 -21.62 2.09 23.61
C GLN A 180 -20.71 3.20 23.06
N PHE A 181 -19.48 3.30 23.56
CA PHE A 181 -18.50 4.25 23.02
C PHE A 181 -18.27 4.02 21.52
N MET A 182 -18.14 2.76 21.09
CA MET A 182 -17.95 2.44 19.67
C MET A 182 -19.17 2.84 18.83
N GLN A 183 -20.39 2.55 19.28
CA GLN A 183 -21.62 2.95 18.57
C GLN A 183 -21.71 4.47 18.45
N ASP A 184 -21.43 5.20 19.53
CA ASP A 184 -21.40 6.66 19.52
C ASP A 184 -20.31 7.20 18.59
N LEU A 185 -19.12 6.57 18.58
CA LEU A 185 -18.00 6.95 17.73
C LEU A 185 -18.32 6.78 16.25
N LEU A 186 -18.98 5.67 15.88
CA LEU A 186 -19.39 5.44 14.50
C LEU A 186 -20.34 6.55 14.01
N GLU A 187 -21.36 6.89 14.79
CA GLU A 187 -22.30 7.95 14.44
C GLU A 187 -21.65 9.36 14.48
N TRP A 188 -20.70 9.58 15.39
CA TRP A 188 -19.95 10.82 15.49
C TRP A 188 -19.11 11.08 14.23
N TYR A 189 -18.38 10.07 13.77
CA TYR A 189 -17.57 10.14 12.56
C TYR A 189 -18.42 10.17 11.29
N LYS A 190 -19.55 9.47 11.24
CA LYS A 190 -20.50 9.56 10.12
C LYS A 190 -20.96 10.99 9.87
N LYS A 191 -21.09 11.78 10.94
CA LYS A 191 -21.44 13.22 10.93
C LYS A 191 -20.23 14.15 10.73
N GLN A 192 -19.05 13.62 10.41
CA GLN A 192 -17.78 14.35 10.23
C GLN A 192 -17.29 15.09 11.48
N ASN A 193 -17.72 14.68 12.67
CA ASN A 193 -17.20 15.23 13.90
C ASN A 193 -15.88 14.55 14.28
N LYS A 194 -15.13 15.16 15.21
CA LYS A 194 -13.80 14.69 15.61
C LYS A 194 -13.80 14.15 17.04
N LEU A 195 -13.18 12.99 17.27
CA LEU A 195 -12.96 12.45 18.62
C LEU A 195 -12.00 13.36 19.40
N HIS A 196 -12.29 13.63 20.67
CA HIS A 196 -11.43 14.48 21.50
C HIS A 196 -10.01 13.89 21.65
N ARG A 197 -8.98 14.76 21.61
CA ARG A 197 -7.57 14.34 21.58
C ARG A 197 -7.16 13.44 22.76
N LYS A 198 -7.73 13.64 23.95
CA LYS A 198 -7.44 12.83 25.14
C LYS A 198 -7.78 11.36 24.90
N TYR A 199 -8.97 11.10 24.34
CA TYR A 199 -9.42 9.74 24.04
C TYR A 199 -8.65 9.15 22.87
N ALA A 200 -8.33 9.95 21.85
CA ALA A 200 -7.48 9.54 20.74
C ALA A 200 -6.09 9.07 21.23
N TYR A 201 -5.42 9.86 22.07
CA TYR A 201 -4.14 9.47 22.66
C TYR A 201 -4.27 8.21 23.53
N LYS A 202 -5.32 8.10 24.35
CA LYS A 202 -5.55 6.91 25.18
C LYS A 202 -5.68 5.63 24.34
N ILE A 203 -6.48 5.68 23.27
CA ILE A 203 -6.65 4.55 22.34
C ILE A 203 -5.31 4.14 21.73
N LEU A 204 -4.49 5.10 21.29
CA LEU A 204 -3.18 4.80 20.69
C LEU A 204 -2.20 4.19 21.69
N LEU A 205 -2.16 4.70 22.92
CA LEU A 205 -1.29 4.18 23.97
C LEU A 205 -1.68 2.73 24.33
N ASP A 206 -2.99 2.47 24.49
CA ASP A 206 -3.50 1.14 24.83
C ASP A 206 -3.27 0.14 23.71
N VAL A 207 -3.56 0.52 22.46
CA VAL A 207 -3.42 -0.40 21.32
C VAL A 207 -1.94 -0.69 21.03
N LYS A 208 -1.06 0.30 21.22
CA LYS A 208 0.40 0.09 21.13
C LYS A 208 0.87 -0.92 22.16
N ALA A 209 0.47 -0.76 23.42
CA ALA A 209 0.83 -1.71 24.49
C ALA A 209 0.33 -3.13 24.16
N TRP A 210 -0.86 -3.25 23.58
CA TRP A 210 -1.40 -4.53 23.13
C TRP A 210 -0.57 -5.15 22.01
N PHE A 211 -0.28 -4.38 20.95
CA PHE A 211 0.50 -4.88 19.80
C PHE A 211 1.94 -5.24 20.15
N MET A 212 2.58 -4.51 21.09
CA MET A 212 3.92 -4.83 21.59
C MET A 212 4.02 -6.24 22.16
N ALA A 213 2.95 -6.75 22.77
CA ALA A 213 2.91 -8.08 23.36
C ALA A 213 2.69 -9.21 22.33
N GLN A 214 2.39 -8.88 21.07
CA GLN A 214 2.08 -9.87 20.04
C GLN A 214 3.31 -10.32 19.25
N PRO A 215 3.31 -11.57 18.74
CA PRO A 215 4.29 -12.01 17.74
C PRO A 215 4.04 -11.33 16.39
N SER A 216 5.01 -11.45 15.48
CA SER A 216 4.91 -10.90 14.12
C SER A 216 3.97 -11.72 13.22
N LEU A 217 3.76 -13.01 13.53
CA LEU A 217 2.70 -13.85 12.97
C LEU A 217 1.80 -14.32 14.11
N ILE A 218 0.51 -14.00 14.03
CA ILE A 218 -0.48 -14.43 15.02
C ILE A 218 -1.21 -15.68 14.51
N ASP A 219 -1.22 -16.73 15.33
CA ASP A 219 -2.01 -17.95 15.09
C ASP A 219 -3.44 -17.76 15.64
N ILE A 220 -4.45 -17.96 14.81
CA ILE A 220 -5.87 -17.80 15.16
C ILE A 220 -6.56 -19.15 15.05
N THR A 221 -7.24 -19.56 16.11
CA THR A 221 -8.12 -20.74 16.12
C THR A 221 -9.57 -20.31 15.94
N ILE A 222 -10.23 -20.81 14.90
CA ILE A 222 -11.63 -20.56 14.56
C ILE A 222 -12.39 -21.86 14.84
N PRO A 223 -13.34 -21.87 15.80
CA PRO A 223 -14.16 -23.05 16.08
C PRO A 223 -14.98 -23.50 14.87
N GLU A 224 -15.28 -24.80 14.77
CA GLU A 224 -15.96 -25.40 13.61
C GLU A 224 -17.27 -24.69 13.23
N ASP A 225 -18.10 -24.35 14.22
CA ASP A 225 -19.40 -23.70 13.98
C ASP A 225 -19.32 -22.17 13.89
N SER A 226 -18.10 -21.60 13.87
CA SER A 226 -17.90 -20.15 13.87
C SER A 226 -17.57 -19.61 12.48
N LYS A 227 -18.13 -18.43 12.20
CA LYS A 227 -17.80 -17.61 11.04
C LYS A 227 -16.54 -16.78 11.32
N PHE A 228 -15.73 -16.51 10.30
CA PHE A 228 -14.64 -15.54 10.35
C PHE A 228 -14.61 -14.68 9.09
N THR A 229 -14.40 -13.37 9.24
CA THR A 229 -14.38 -12.44 8.10
C THR A 229 -12.98 -11.90 7.85
N ILE A 230 -12.54 -11.87 6.59
CA ILE A 230 -11.29 -11.22 6.15
C ILE A 230 -11.66 -10.07 5.21
N CYS A 231 -11.17 -8.87 5.52
CA CYS A 231 -11.30 -7.67 4.71
C CYS A 231 -9.92 -7.26 4.15
N GLY A 232 -9.91 -6.75 2.91
CA GLY A 232 -8.72 -6.18 2.28
C GLY A 232 -8.48 -4.72 2.64
N ASP A 233 -7.92 -3.97 1.70
CA ASP A 233 -7.46 -2.59 1.88
C ASP A 233 -8.66 -1.63 1.95
N ILE A 234 -8.69 -0.73 2.95
CA ILE A 234 -9.77 0.24 3.19
C ILE A 234 -9.39 1.65 2.73
N HIS A 235 -8.11 2.02 2.86
CA HIS A 235 -7.55 3.28 2.34
C HIS A 235 -8.38 4.53 2.66
N GLY A 236 -8.76 4.70 3.92
CA GLY A 236 -9.47 5.88 4.39
C GLY A 236 -10.89 6.06 3.82
N GLN A 237 -11.51 4.99 3.31
CA GLN A 237 -12.90 4.97 2.85
C GLN A 237 -13.87 4.64 4.00
N TYR A 238 -14.02 5.58 4.94
CA TYR A 238 -14.79 5.36 6.17
C TYR A 238 -16.26 4.95 5.95
N TYR A 239 -16.91 5.52 4.94
CA TYR A 239 -18.32 5.22 4.66
C TYR A 239 -18.50 3.83 4.07
N ASP A 240 -17.51 3.32 3.32
CA ASP A 240 -17.49 1.94 2.86
C ASP A 240 -17.18 0.96 4.00
N LEU A 241 -16.33 1.35 4.95
CA LEU A 241 -16.14 0.58 6.19
C LEU A 241 -17.45 0.41 6.97
N LEU A 242 -18.27 1.47 7.07
CA LEU A 242 -19.61 1.38 7.66
C LEU A 242 -20.53 0.44 6.86
N ASN A 243 -20.45 0.49 5.53
CA ASN A 243 -21.23 -0.40 4.65
C ASN A 243 -20.84 -1.88 4.86
N ILE A 244 -19.55 -2.19 5.04
CA ILE A 244 -19.12 -3.56 5.41
C ILE A 244 -19.83 -4.02 6.69
N PHE A 245 -19.87 -3.18 7.72
CA PHE A 245 -20.51 -3.52 8.99
C PHE A 245 -22.04 -3.62 8.87
N GLU A 246 -22.66 -2.85 7.98
CA GLU A 246 -24.09 -2.95 7.69
C GLU A 246 -24.43 -4.27 6.96
N LEU A 247 -23.60 -4.66 5.98
CA LEU A 247 -23.79 -5.89 5.18
C LEU A 247 -23.45 -7.16 5.97
N ASN A 248 -22.42 -7.11 6.80
CA ASN A 248 -21.82 -8.32 7.41
C ASN A 248 -21.92 -8.35 8.94
N GLY A 249 -22.55 -7.34 9.54
CA GLY A 249 -22.71 -7.16 10.98
C GLY A 249 -21.50 -6.53 11.65
N LEU A 250 -21.71 -5.85 12.77
CA LEU A 250 -20.62 -5.26 13.55
C LEU A 250 -19.65 -6.33 14.09
N PRO A 251 -18.38 -5.96 14.30
CA PRO A 251 -17.44 -6.82 15.02
C PRO A 251 -17.97 -7.20 16.40
N SER A 252 -17.80 -8.46 16.77
CA SER A 252 -18.12 -8.99 18.09
C SER A 252 -17.40 -10.32 18.32
N GLU A 253 -17.55 -10.91 19.50
CA GLU A 253 -17.00 -12.24 19.79
C GLU A 253 -17.57 -13.33 18.86
N THR A 254 -18.81 -13.18 18.39
CA THR A 254 -19.47 -14.13 17.48
C THR A 254 -19.37 -13.74 16.01
N ASN A 255 -18.81 -12.56 15.69
CA ASN A 255 -18.58 -12.08 14.33
C ASN A 255 -17.17 -11.48 14.22
N PRO A 256 -16.12 -12.32 14.25
CA PRO A 256 -14.74 -11.87 14.21
C PRO A 256 -14.32 -11.37 12.82
N TYR A 257 -13.38 -10.42 12.82
CA TYR A 257 -12.83 -9.78 11.62
C TYR A 257 -11.30 -9.77 11.63
N LEU A 258 -10.70 -9.90 10.45
CA LEU A 258 -9.32 -9.56 10.16
C LEU A 258 -9.28 -8.51 9.05
N PHE A 259 -8.73 -7.33 9.33
CA PHE A 259 -8.44 -6.32 8.31
C PHE A 259 -6.98 -6.45 7.88
N ASN A 260 -6.74 -6.73 6.60
CA ASN A 260 -5.44 -7.16 6.08
C ASN A 260 -4.60 -6.01 5.49
N GLY A 261 -4.29 -5.03 6.34
CA GLY A 261 -3.47 -3.88 5.99
C GLY A 261 -4.20 -2.75 5.26
N ASP A 262 -3.46 -1.68 4.98
CA ASP A 262 -3.86 -0.53 4.17
C ASP A 262 -5.22 0.06 4.57
N PHE A 263 -5.32 0.44 5.83
CA PHE A 263 -6.47 1.11 6.44
C PHE A 263 -6.55 2.60 6.08
N VAL A 264 -5.38 3.23 5.85
CA VAL A 264 -5.22 4.68 5.66
C VAL A 264 -4.61 5.05 4.31
N ASP A 265 -4.42 6.35 4.10
CA ASP A 265 -3.94 6.98 2.87
C ASP A 265 -4.92 6.87 1.69
N ARG A 266 -4.73 7.70 0.66
CA ARG A 266 -5.64 7.85 -0.50
C ARG A 266 -6.97 8.49 -0.15
N GLY A 267 -7.80 7.82 0.65
CA GLY A 267 -9.05 8.35 1.17
C GLY A 267 -8.79 9.45 2.19
N SER A 268 -9.77 10.35 2.30
CA SER A 268 -9.67 11.55 3.15
C SER A 268 -10.40 11.39 4.49
N PHE A 269 -10.72 10.14 4.86
CA PHE A 269 -11.33 9.76 6.14
C PHE A 269 -10.50 8.66 6.83
N SER A 270 -9.18 8.75 6.69
CA SER A 270 -8.24 7.76 7.24
C SER A 270 -8.23 7.75 8.76
N VAL A 271 -8.35 8.93 9.39
CA VAL A 271 -8.41 9.08 10.84
C VAL A 271 -9.64 8.37 11.42
N GLU A 272 -10.80 8.52 10.77
CA GLU A 272 -12.04 7.88 11.18
C GLU A 272 -11.96 6.35 11.04
N CYS A 273 -11.37 5.86 9.95
CA CYS A 273 -11.11 4.43 9.75
C CYS A 273 -10.24 3.87 10.87
N ILE A 274 -9.04 4.41 11.05
CA ILE A 274 -8.08 3.80 11.97
C ILE A 274 -8.53 3.84 13.42
N PHE A 275 -9.15 4.92 13.89
CA PHE A 275 -9.69 4.97 15.25
C PHE A 275 -10.87 4.02 15.45
N THR A 276 -11.66 3.78 14.41
CA THR A 276 -12.72 2.76 14.46
C THR A 276 -12.12 1.36 14.59
N LEU A 277 -11.11 1.03 13.77
CA LEU A 277 -10.45 -0.28 13.80
C LEU A 277 -9.71 -0.51 15.13
N PHE A 278 -8.95 0.48 15.64
CA PHE A 278 -8.30 0.40 16.94
C PHE A 278 -9.29 0.32 18.10
N GLY A 279 -10.42 1.04 18.01
CA GLY A 279 -11.50 0.91 18.98
C GLY A 279 -12.04 -0.52 19.06
N PHE A 280 -12.39 -1.13 17.92
CA PHE A 280 -12.82 -2.53 17.89
C PHE A 280 -11.71 -3.50 18.31
N LYS A 281 -10.44 -3.18 18.03
CA LYS A 281 -9.31 -3.98 18.51
C LYS A 281 -9.23 -4.00 20.04
N LEU A 282 -9.43 -2.86 20.69
CA LEU A 282 -9.43 -2.76 22.15
C LEU A 282 -10.69 -3.38 22.77
N LEU A 283 -11.82 -3.29 22.08
CA LEU A 283 -13.09 -3.88 22.54
C LEU A 283 -13.11 -5.41 22.42
N TYR A 284 -12.58 -5.95 21.32
CA TYR A 284 -12.58 -7.38 21.02
C TYR A 284 -11.18 -7.89 20.65
N PRO A 285 -10.20 -7.85 21.57
CA PRO A 285 -8.78 -8.10 21.25
C PRO A 285 -8.50 -9.49 20.67
N ASN A 286 -9.32 -10.49 20.97
CA ASN A 286 -9.17 -11.87 20.51
C ASN A 286 -10.12 -12.23 19.35
N HIS A 287 -10.90 -11.27 18.84
CA HIS A 287 -11.87 -11.48 17.76
C HIS A 287 -11.80 -10.39 16.67
N PHE A 288 -11.01 -9.35 16.89
CA PHE A 288 -10.73 -8.31 15.91
C PHE A 288 -9.22 -8.26 15.66
N PHE A 289 -8.81 -8.50 14.42
CA PHE A 289 -7.42 -8.68 14.03
C PHE A 289 -7.04 -7.67 12.93
N MET A 290 -5.76 -7.29 12.92
CA MET A 290 -5.25 -6.26 12.02
C MET A 290 -3.84 -6.67 11.59
N SER A 291 -3.62 -6.81 10.29
CA SER A 291 -2.28 -6.98 9.70
C SER A 291 -1.71 -5.62 9.32
N ARG A 292 -0.39 -5.46 9.37
CA ARG A 292 0.30 -4.31 8.79
C ARG A 292 0.17 -4.35 7.26
N GLY A 293 -0.14 -3.20 6.65
CA GLY A 293 -0.11 -3.01 5.20
C GLY A 293 1.14 -2.27 4.70
N THR A 294 1.10 -1.81 3.46
CA THR A 294 2.08 -0.88 2.89
C THR A 294 1.93 0.58 3.34
N GLU A 295 0.97 0.86 4.24
CA GLU A 295 0.73 2.17 4.86
C GLU A 295 2.01 2.97 5.06
N ILE A 296 1.95 4.19 4.58
CA ILE A 296 3.01 4.76 3.78
C ILE A 296 4.18 5.22 4.62
N GLN A 297 5.21 4.39 4.61
CA GLN A 297 6.58 4.86 4.63
C GLN A 297 7.21 4.42 3.32
N TYR A 298 7.14 5.31 2.32
CA TYR A 298 7.87 5.08 1.09
C TYR A 298 9.33 4.90 1.43
N LEU A 299 9.91 3.91 0.77
CA LEU A 299 11.31 3.53 0.72
C LEU A 299 12.17 4.78 0.50
N GLY A 300 12.45 5.46 1.59
CA GLY A 300 13.60 6.30 1.81
C GLY A 300 14.45 5.53 2.78
N ASN A 301 15.65 5.17 2.35
CA ASN A 301 16.80 4.87 3.19
C ASN A 301 16.68 5.60 4.54
N HIS A 302 16.38 4.84 5.60
CA HIS A 302 16.58 5.04 7.06
C HIS A 302 16.65 6.44 7.72
N GLU A 303 16.41 7.56 7.04
CA GLU A 303 17.04 8.85 7.39
C GLU A 303 16.17 10.09 7.09
N SER A 304 14.85 9.95 6.89
CA SER A 304 13.96 11.12 6.83
C SER A 304 12.48 10.81 7.07
N ALA A 305 11.85 11.56 7.98
CA ALA A 305 10.41 11.48 8.26
C ALA A 305 9.54 12.14 7.18
N THR A 306 10.13 12.97 6.31
CA THR A 306 9.41 13.79 5.32
C THR A 306 8.90 12.98 4.12
N MET A 307 9.53 11.84 3.79
CA MET A 307 9.08 10.96 2.71
C MET A 307 7.93 10.02 3.11
N ASN A 308 7.65 9.92 4.41
CA ASN A 308 6.58 9.12 4.97
C ASN A 308 5.21 9.82 4.92
N GLN A 309 5.13 11.01 4.32
CA GLN A 309 3.96 11.91 4.44
C GLN A 309 3.24 12.13 3.11
N MET A 310 3.39 11.22 2.17
CA MET A 310 3.08 11.50 0.77
C MET A 310 1.59 11.39 0.43
N TYR A 311 0.86 10.38 0.93
CA TYR A 311 -0.49 10.08 0.42
C TYR A 311 -1.65 10.39 1.37
N GLY A 312 -1.39 11.24 2.36
CA GLY A 312 -2.43 12.00 3.03
C GLY A 312 -2.62 11.70 4.50
N PHE A 313 -2.28 10.51 5.01
CA PHE A 313 -2.61 10.18 6.40
C PHE A 313 -1.89 11.09 7.42
N ASP A 314 -0.58 11.27 7.30
CA ASP A 314 0.19 12.18 8.15
C ASP A 314 -0.36 13.63 8.09
N GLY A 315 -0.69 14.10 6.88
CA GLY A 315 -1.29 15.42 6.68
C GLY A 315 -2.68 15.54 7.31
N GLU A 316 -3.47 14.47 7.24
CA GLU A 316 -4.82 14.38 7.82
C GLU A 316 -4.74 14.39 9.34
N VAL A 317 -3.83 13.61 9.94
CA VAL A 317 -3.58 13.58 11.39
C VAL A 317 -3.10 14.95 11.87
N LYS A 318 -2.18 15.61 11.17
CA LYS A 318 -1.72 16.96 11.53
C LYS A 318 -2.82 18.00 11.43
N ALA A 319 -3.70 17.90 10.43
CA ALA A 319 -4.83 18.81 10.26
C ALA A 319 -5.91 18.60 11.32
N LYS A 320 -6.23 17.35 11.67
CA LYS A 320 -7.26 17.01 12.64
C LYS A 320 -6.75 17.09 14.09
N TYR A 321 -5.49 16.75 14.34
CA TYR A 321 -4.86 16.68 15.66
C TYR A 321 -3.55 17.49 15.74
N SER A 322 -2.40 16.81 15.65
CA SER A 322 -1.08 17.41 15.90
C SER A 322 0.03 16.57 15.24
N ALA A 323 1.21 17.16 15.06
CA ALA A 323 2.39 16.43 14.59
C ALA A 323 2.82 15.32 15.57
N GLN A 324 2.72 15.57 16.88
CA GLN A 324 3.02 14.59 17.91
C GLN A 324 2.10 13.34 17.81
N MET A 325 0.83 13.53 17.42
CA MET A 325 -0.08 12.42 17.18
C MET A 325 0.36 11.59 15.96
N ALA A 326 0.82 12.24 14.88
CA ALA A 326 1.30 11.56 13.68
C ALA A 326 2.56 10.71 13.95
N GLU A 327 3.46 11.22 14.80
CA GLU A 327 4.63 10.47 15.27
C GLU A 327 4.21 9.26 16.12
N LEU A 328 3.24 9.41 17.03
CA LEU A 328 2.74 8.29 17.82
C LEU A 328 2.09 7.20 16.94
N PHE A 329 1.31 7.58 15.92
CA PHE A 329 0.77 6.62 14.95
C PHE A 329 1.88 5.81 14.29
N THR A 330 2.98 6.46 13.89
CA THR A 330 4.14 5.79 13.30
C THR A 330 4.72 4.74 14.26
N GLU A 331 4.84 5.06 15.55
CA GLU A 331 5.29 4.10 16.54
C GLU A 331 4.30 2.94 16.72
N VAL A 332 2.99 3.21 16.73
CA VAL A 332 1.96 2.17 16.84
C VAL A 332 2.00 1.22 15.65
N TYR A 333 2.08 1.75 14.42
CA TYR A 333 2.10 0.95 13.19
C TYR A 333 3.31 0.04 13.07
N ASN A 334 4.45 0.43 13.65
CA ASN A 334 5.61 -0.44 13.73
C ASN A 334 5.34 -1.73 14.52
N TRP A 335 4.37 -1.72 15.43
CA TRP A 335 4.02 -2.90 16.22
C TRP A 335 2.92 -3.76 15.62
N LEU A 336 2.24 -3.33 14.55
CA LEU A 336 1.22 -4.13 13.88
C LEU A 336 1.80 -5.48 13.41
N PRO A 337 1.13 -6.62 13.71
CA PRO A 337 1.52 -7.93 13.21
C PRO A 337 1.64 -7.95 11.68
N LEU A 338 2.56 -8.74 11.14
CA LEU A 338 2.82 -8.78 9.69
C LEU A 338 1.92 -9.79 8.96
N ALA A 339 1.48 -10.85 9.66
CA ALA A 339 0.65 -11.89 9.08
C ALA A 339 -0.18 -12.63 10.15
N HIS A 340 -1.18 -13.39 9.69
CA HIS A 340 -2.03 -14.23 10.53
C HIS A 340 -2.15 -15.63 9.95
N CYS A 341 -2.09 -16.67 10.79
CA CYS A 341 -2.31 -18.05 10.37
C CYS A 341 -3.61 -18.58 10.97
N LEU A 342 -4.59 -18.89 10.12
CA LEU A 342 -5.92 -19.34 10.55
C LEU A 342 -5.98 -20.87 10.55
N ASN A 343 -6.29 -21.48 11.70
CA ASN A 343 -6.39 -22.93 11.91
C ASN A 343 -5.17 -23.74 11.41
N ASN A 344 -3.98 -23.13 11.34
CA ASN A 344 -2.80 -23.72 10.70
C ASN A 344 -3.03 -24.19 9.24
N ARG A 345 -3.99 -23.57 8.55
CA ARG A 345 -4.41 -23.95 7.19
C ARG A 345 -4.29 -22.79 6.21
N ILE A 346 -4.59 -21.56 6.64
CA ILE A 346 -4.58 -20.38 5.77
C ILE A 346 -3.58 -19.36 6.30
N LEU A 347 -2.69 -18.87 5.46
CA LEU A 347 -1.83 -17.73 5.78
C LEU A 347 -2.41 -16.46 5.17
N VAL A 348 -2.54 -15.41 5.97
CA VAL A 348 -3.03 -14.10 5.55
C VAL A 348 -1.93 -13.06 5.75
N MET A 349 -1.53 -12.38 4.67
CA MET A 349 -0.59 -11.26 4.69
C MET A 349 -1.03 -10.20 3.69
N HIS A 350 -0.60 -8.95 3.84
CA HIS A 350 -1.04 -7.90 2.92
C HIS A 350 -0.47 -8.07 1.50
N GLY A 351 0.86 -8.14 1.39
CA GLY A 351 1.62 -8.29 0.14
C GLY A 351 1.65 -9.74 -0.34
N GLY A 352 2.71 -10.49 -0.10
CA GLY A 352 2.77 -11.86 -0.62
C GLY A 352 3.97 -12.66 -0.19
N LEU A 353 4.39 -13.57 -1.08
CA LEU A 353 5.46 -14.54 -0.80
C LEU A 353 6.84 -13.99 -1.15
N PHE A 354 7.83 -14.85 -0.93
CA PHE A 354 9.22 -14.48 -0.76
C PHE A 354 10.08 -14.76 -1.99
N SER A 355 11.21 -14.07 -2.07
CA SER A 355 12.26 -14.35 -3.05
C SER A 355 13.01 -15.67 -2.78
N ARG A 356 12.96 -16.16 -1.55
CA ARG A 356 13.51 -17.45 -1.09
C ARG A 356 12.44 -18.55 -1.07
N ASP A 357 12.87 -19.80 -1.30
CA ASP A 357 11.99 -20.98 -1.32
C ASP A 357 11.84 -21.67 0.04
N ASP A 358 12.79 -21.48 0.94
CA ASP A 358 12.91 -22.19 2.22
C ASP A 358 12.25 -21.47 3.40
N VAL A 359 11.48 -20.40 3.14
CA VAL A 359 10.89 -19.57 4.19
C VAL A 359 9.80 -20.31 4.94
N THR A 360 9.92 -20.34 6.26
CA THR A 360 8.97 -21.00 7.16
C THR A 360 8.09 -20.02 7.95
N LEU A 361 6.94 -20.49 8.45
CA LEU A 361 6.11 -19.73 9.40
C LEU A 361 6.89 -19.31 10.66
N LYS A 362 7.91 -20.09 11.05
CA LYS A 362 8.78 -19.76 12.18
C LYS A 362 9.59 -18.49 11.90
N GLU A 363 10.22 -18.40 10.72
CA GLU A 363 10.96 -17.19 10.33
C GLU A 363 10.06 -15.96 10.33
N ILE A 364 8.79 -16.08 9.90
CA ILE A 364 7.83 -14.97 9.95
C ILE A 364 7.53 -14.55 11.39
N ARG A 365 7.33 -15.51 12.31
CA ARG A 365 7.11 -15.21 13.75
C ARG A 365 8.27 -14.44 14.38
N GLU A 366 9.50 -14.70 13.94
CA GLU A 366 10.75 -14.18 14.50
C GLU A 366 11.19 -12.83 13.88
N ILE A 367 10.45 -12.28 12.90
CA ILE A 367 10.78 -10.97 12.32
C ILE A 367 10.70 -9.88 13.39
N ASP A 368 11.79 -9.14 13.59
CA ASP A 368 11.77 -7.88 14.34
C ASP A 368 11.08 -6.79 13.52
N ARG A 369 9.80 -6.58 13.84
CA ARG A 369 8.90 -5.72 13.06
C ARG A 369 8.84 -4.28 13.54
N ASN A 370 9.36 -3.96 14.74
CA ASN A 370 9.26 -2.61 15.35
C ASN A 370 10.22 -1.61 14.71
N ARG A 371 10.05 -1.42 13.41
CA ARG A 371 10.85 -0.56 12.56
C ARG A 371 10.08 -0.29 11.27
N GLN A 372 10.68 0.53 10.44
CA GLN A 372 10.18 0.70 9.09
C GLN A 372 10.54 -0.49 8.21
N PRO A 373 9.68 -0.84 7.24
CA PRO A 373 10.00 -1.92 6.32
C PRO A 373 11.34 -1.63 5.64
N PRO A 374 12.28 -2.58 5.65
CA PRO A 374 13.53 -2.45 4.90
C PRO A 374 13.29 -2.46 3.38
N GLU A 375 14.31 -2.11 2.59
CA GLU A 375 14.23 -2.18 1.12
C GLU A 375 14.18 -3.63 0.58
N GLU A 376 14.62 -4.60 1.37
CA GLU A 376 14.68 -6.02 1.02
C GLU A 376 14.44 -6.94 2.23
N GLY A 377 14.21 -8.22 1.96
CA GLY A 377 14.03 -9.25 2.99
C GLY A 377 12.56 -9.53 3.35
N LEU A 378 12.35 -10.46 4.29
CA LEU A 378 11.04 -11.06 4.54
C LEU A 378 9.95 -10.05 4.90
N MET A 379 10.26 -9.06 5.76
CA MET A 379 9.32 -8.01 6.13
C MET A 379 8.89 -7.16 4.94
N CYS A 380 9.83 -6.87 4.03
CA CYS A 380 9.55 -6.11 2.81
C CYS A 380 8.63 -6.92 1.88
N GLU A 381 8.98 -8.17 1.63
CA GLU A 381 8.26 -9.05 0.70
C GLU A 381 6.84 -9.40 1.18
N LEU A 382 6.65 -9.58 2.49
CA LEU A 382 5.31 -9.78 3.09
C LEU A 382 4.36 -8.61 2.83
N LEU A 383 4.88 -7.41 2.65
CA LEU A 383 4.10 -6.20 2.45
C LEU A 383 3.99 -5.82 0.96
N TRP A 384 5.00 -6.12 0.14
CA TRP A 384 5.13 -5.57 -1.23
C TRP A 384 5.09 -6.57 -2.39
N SER A 385 5.24 -7.86 -2.14
CA SER A 385 5.28 -8.85 -3.23
C SER A 385 3.90 -9.07 -3.84
N ASP A 386 3.86 -9.31 -5.16
CA ASP A 386 2.62 -9.58 -5.91
C ASP A 386 2.65 -10.96 -6.58
N PRO A 387 1.50 -11.64 -6.75
CA PRO A 387 1.43 -12.84 -7.57
C PRO A 387 1.66 -12.54 -9.06
N GLN A 388 2.19 -13.51 -9.80
CA GLN A 388 2.26 -13.48 -11.27
C GLN A 388 1.70 -14.78 -11.86
N PRO A 389 1.09 -14.74 -13.06
CA PRO A 389 0.48 -15.93 -13.65
C PRO A 389 1.51 -16.99 -14.08
N GLN A 390 2.73 -16.57 -14.40
CA GLN A 390 3.78 -17.46 -14.91
C GLN A 390 4.58 -18.09 -13.76
N PRO A 391 5.06 -19.35 -13.91
CA PRO A 391 5.97 -19.95 -12.93
C PRO A 391 7.26 -19.15 -12.71
N GLY A 392 7.87 -19.36 -11.54
CA GLY A 392 9.12 -18.74 -11.13
C GLY A 392 8.93 -17.40 -10.43
N ARG A 393 9.95 -16.54 -10.51
CA ARG A 393 9.97 -15.21 -9.91
C ARG A 393 10.38 -14.16 -10.92
N ALA A 394 9.88 -12.94 -10.76
CA ALA A 394 10.29 -11.79 -11.55
C ALA A 394 10.50 -10.55 -10.67
N PRO A 395 11.26 -9.54 -11.13
CA PRO A 395 11.33 -8.25 -10.46
C PRO A 395 9.94 -7.64 -10.31
N SER A 396 9.63 -7.10 -9.13
CA SER A 396 8.34 -6.49 -8.88
C SER A 396 8.06 -5.30 -9.81
N LYS A 397 6.85 -5.25 -10.36
CA LYS A 397 6.32 -4.09 -11.10
C LYS A 397 6.36 -2.80 -10.29
N ARG A 398 6.36 -2.90 -8.96
CA ARG A 398 6.41 -1.77 -8.02
C ARG A 398 7.82 -1.24 -7.79
N GLY A 399 8.85 -2.02 -8.16
CA GLY A 399 10.25 -1.68 -7.91
C GLY A 399 10.75 -2.04 -6.50
N VAL A 400 9.92 -2.74 -5.71
CA VAL A 400 10.18 -3.27 -4.37
C VAL A 400 9.43 -4.59 -4.19
N GLY A 401 10.01 -5.52 -3.45
CA GLY A 401 9.50 -6.89 -3.34
C GLY A 401 9.74 -7.72 -4.60
N VAL A 402 9.03 -8.84 -4.72
CA VAL A 402 9.17 -9.78 -5.84
C VAL A 402 7.81 -10.15 -6.43
N GLN A 403 7.79 -10.52 -7.71
CA GLN A 403 6.65 -11.25 -8.27
C GLN A 403 6.87 -12.74 -8.14
N PHE A 404 5.86 -13.48 -7.68
CA PHE A 404 5.96 -14.92 -7.45
C PHE A 404 4.89 -15.72 -8.19
N GLY A 405 5.30 -16.82 -8.82
CA GLY A 405 4.44 -17.69 -9.61
C GLY A 405 3.67 -18.74 -8.82
N PRO A 406 2.82 -19.53 -9.49
CA PRO A 406 2.04 -20.61 -8.87
C PRO A 406 2.89 -21.71 -8.24
N ASP A 407 4.06 -22.01 -8.81
CA ASP A 407 5.04 -22.95 -8.27
C ASP A 407 5.62 -22.49 -6.93
N VAL A 408 5.92 -21.20 -6.80
CA VAL A 408 6.39 -20.61 -5.53
C VAL A 408 5.32 -20.73 -4.46
N THR A 409 4.07 -20.41 -4.80
CA THR A 409 2.93 -20.57 -3.87
C THR A 409 2.76 -22.03 -3.46
N GLN A 410 2.75 -22.96 -4.42
CA GLN A 410 2.59 -24.38 -4.15
C GLN A 410 3.70 -24.91 -3.23
N ASN A 411 4.95 -24.56 -3.48
CA ASN A 411 6.10 -25.01 -2.69
C ASN A 411 6.05 -24.47 -1.25
N PHE A 412 5.74 -23.18 -1.09
CA PHE A 412 5.61 -22.57 0.24
C PHE A 412 4.49 -23.21 1.06
N LEU A 413 3.33 -23.45 0.44
CA LEU A 413 2.18 -24.09 1.08
C LEU A 413 2.51 -25.53 1.50
N ALA A 414 3.16 -26.30 0.64
CA ALA A 414 3.59 -27.66 0.94
C ALA A 414 4.62 -27.71 2.08
N LEU A 415 5.60 -26.81 2.07
CA LEU A 415 6.63 -26.71 3.11
C LEU A 415 6.03 -26.41 4.49
N ASN A 416 5.01 -25.56 4.54
CA ASN A 416 4.40 -25.07 5.78
C ASN A 416 3.09 -25.79 6.15
N ASN A 417 2.69 -26.82 5.40
CA ASN A 417 1.44 -27.56 5.57
C ASN A 417 0.20 -26.64 5.60
N LEU A 418 0.08 -25.78 4.58
CA LEU A 418 -1.02 -24.85 4.40
C LEU A 418 -1.86 -25.20 3.17
N ASP A 419 -3.11 -24.80 3.17
CA ASP A 419 -4.06 -25.03 2.09
C ASP A 419 -3.96 -23.96 1.00
N TYR A 420 -3.94 -22.68 1.38
CA TYR A 420 -3.84 -21.53 0.48
C TYR A 420 -3.43 -20.26 1.25
N ILE A 421 -3.12 -19.19 0.51
CA ILE A 421 -2.88 -17.86 1.06
C ILE A 421 -3.98 -16.88 0.69
N VAL A 422 -4.26 -15.93 1.57
CA VAL A 422 -5.10 -14.75 1.31
C VAL A 422 -4.23 -13.50 1.41
N ARG A 423 -4.35 -12.61 0.44
CA ARG A 423 -3.62 -11.35 0.38
C ARG A 423 -4.48 -10.21 -0.17
N SER A 424 -3.95 -8.99 -0.16
CA SER A 424 -4.67 -7.78 -0.60
C SER A 424 -3.88 -6.98 -1.63
N HIS A 425 -3.52 -5.72 -1.38
CA HIS A 425 -2.47 -4.92 -2.05
C HIS A 425 -2.66 -4.62 -3.56
N GLU A 426 -3.58 -5.30 -4.25
CA GLU A 426 -3.92 -5.09 -5.65
C GLU A 426 -5.41 -4.90 -5.83
N VAL A 427 -5.79 -3.79 -6.46
CA VAL A 427 -7.17 -3.53 -6.85
C VAL A 427 -7.66 -4.56 -7.87
N LYS A 428 -8.83 -5.15 -7.60
CA LYS A 428 -9.50 -6.12 -8.48
C LYS A 428 -10.90 -5.64 -8.85
N ASN A 429 -11.35 -5.95 -10.06
CA ASN A 429 -12.62 -5.41 -10.59
C ASN A 429 -13.85 -5.80 -9.75
N ASP A 430 -13.89 -7.03 -9.25
CA ASP A 430 -14.97 -7.55 -8.41
C ASP A 430 -14.63 -7.48 -6.90
N GLY A 431 -13.55 -6.78 -6.54
CA GLY A 431 -13.01 -6.73 -5.17
C GLY A 431 -12.23 -7.98 -4.77
N TYR A 432 -12.16 -9.01 -5.60
CA TYR A 432 -11.32 -10.18 -5.35
C TYR A 432 -10.83 -10.85 -6.64
N GLU A 433 -9.83 -11.72 -6.52
CA GLU A 433 -9.35 -12.59 -7.59
C GLU A 433 -8.79 -13.89 -7.01
N VAL A 434 -9.10 -15.01 -7.66
CA VAL A 434 -8.57 -16.34 -7.30
C VAL A 434 -7.48 -16.73 -8.29
N GLY A 435 -6.23 -16.64 -7.85
CA GLY A 435 -5.04 -16.97 -8.62
C GLY A 435 -4.41 -18.31 -8.24
N HIS A 436 -3.38 -18.69 -9.01
CA HIS A 436 -2.51 -19.84 -8.74
C HIS A 436 -3.29 -21.14 -8.48
N PHE A 437 -4.27 -21.44 -9.33
CA PHE A 437 -5.10 -22.64 -9.22
C PHE A 437 -5.85 -22.76 -7.88
N GLY A 438 -6.32 -21.63 -7.34
CA GLY A 438 -7.08 -21.59 -6.07
C GLY A 438 -6.20 -21.46 -4.82
N LYS A 439 -4.89 -21.28 -4.99
CA LYS A 439 -3.92 -21.26 -3.88
C LYS A 439 -3.48 -19.87 -3.44
N CYS A 440 -3.75 -18.84 -4.24
CA CYS A 440 -3.46 -17.45 -3.91
C CYS A 440 -4.72 -16.60 -4.16
N ILE A 441 -5.31 -16.06 -3.10
CA ILE A 441 -6.54 -15.27 -3.18
C ILE A 441 -6.23 -13.83 -2.87
N THR A 442 -6.58 -12.92 -3.77
CA THR A 442 -6.51 -11.48 -3.54
C THR A 442 -7.89 -10.96 -3.14
N VAL A 443 -7.99 -10.19 -2.06
CA VAL A 443 -9.20 -9.46 -1.64
C VAL A 443 -8.87 -7.99 -1.41
N ASP A 444 -9.70 -7.11 -1.93
CA ASP A 444 -9.57 -5.66 -1.84
C ASP A 444 -10.94 -5.05 -1.57
N THR A 445 -10.97 -3.92 -0.87
CA THR A 445 -12.20 -3.19 -0.61
C THR A 445 -12.32 -1.88 -1.39
N MET A 446 -11.29 -1.53 -2.18
CA MET A 446 -11.28 -0.39 -3.09
C MET A 446 -11.67 -0.74 -4.54
N GLY A 447 -11.89 0.31 -5.36
CA GLY A 447 -12.03 0.20 -6.81
C GLY A 447 -13.48 0.20 -7.30
N ASN A 448 -13.75 -0.46 -8.44
CA ASN A 448 -15.09 -0.52 -9.01
C ASN A 448 -16.08 -1.26 -8.07
N ARG A 449 -15.60 -2.28 -7.36
CA ARG A 449 -16.32 -3.03 -6.32
C ARG A 449 -15.33 -3.43 -5.24
N GLY A 450 -15.72 -3.33 -3.98
CA GLY A 450 -14.99 -3.93 -2.86
C GLY A 450 -15.49 -5.34 -2.57
N ALA A 451 -14.72 -6.15 -1.86
CA ALA A 451 -15.18 -7.45 -1.37
C ALA A 451 -14.60 -7.79 0.01
N PHE A 452 -15.28 -8.70 0.71
CA PHE A 452 -14.75 -9.38 1.88
C PHE A 452 -14.96 -10.89 1.76
N ILE A 453 -14.13 -11.66 2.44
CA ILE A 453 -14.20 -13.12 2.49
C ILE A 453 -14.83 -13.53 3.81
N THR A 454 -15.76 -14.48 3.77
CA THR A 454 -16.23 -15.19 4.95
C THR A 454 -15.79 -16.64 4.89
N LEU A 455 -15.36 -17.17 6.03
CA LEU A 455 -14.93 -18.54 6.24
C LEU A 455 -15.77 -19.18 7.33
N ASN A 456 -15.94 -20.49 7.28
CA ASN A 456 -16.41 -21.28 8.40
C ASN A 456 -15.24 -22.11 8.97
N GLY A 457 -15.14 -22.23 10.29
CA GLY A 457 -14.02 -22.92 10.94
C GLY A 457 -13.86 -24.41 10.56
N LYS A 458 -14.94 -25.06 10.12
CA LYS A 458 -14.96 -26.47 9.74
C LYS A 458 -14.26 -26.74 8.42
N ASP A 459 -14.71 -26.11 7.34
CA ASP A 459 -14.19 -26.34 5.99
C ASP A 459 -13.04 -25.39 5.63
N MET A 460 -13.05 -24.18 6.19
CA MET A 460 -12.16 -23.08 5.87
C MET A 460 -12.23 -22.71 4.38
N GLU A 461 -13.40 -22.85 3.75
CA GLU A 461 -13.61 -22.49 2.34
C GLU A 461 -13.98 -21.00 2.18
N PRO A 462 -13.35 -20.28 1.23
CA PRO A 462 -13.56 -18.85 1.02
C PRO A 462 -14.89 -18.56 0.33
N HIS A 463 -15.75 -17.79 1.00
CA HIS A 463 -17.00 -17.26 0.44
C HIS A 463 -16.89 -15.75 0.25
N PHE A 464 -16.92 -15.31 -1.01
CA PHE A 464 -16.74 -13.92 -1.40
C PHE A 464 -18.08 -13.15 -1.40
N THR A 465 -18.08 -11.96 -0.82
CA THR A 465 -19.18 -11.00 -0.94
C THR A 465 -18.66 -9.69 -1.50
N SER A 466 -19.05 -9.35 -2.72
CA SER A 466 -18.72 -8.08 -3.36
C SER A 466 -19.79 -7.02 -3.10
N TYR A 467 -19.38 -5.76 -3.03
CA TYR A 467 -20.25 -4.61 -2.83
C TYR A 467 -19.77 -3.39 -3.62
N GLU A 468 -20.66 -2.44 -3.85
CA GLU A 468 -20.34 -1.18 -4.53
C GLU A 468 -20.05 -0.07 -3.52
N GLY A 469 -19.24 0.91 -3.92
CA GLY A 469 -18.92 2.06 -3.09
C GLY A 469 -20.17 2.87 -2.73
N VAL A 470 -20.24 3.37 -1.51
CA VAL A 470 -21.39 4.15 -1.01
C VAL A 470 -21.13 5.66 -1.06
N PRO A 471 -22.20 6.48 -1.10
CA PRO A 471 -22.05 7.94 -1.04
C PRO A 471 -21.31 8.39 0.24
N HIS A 472 -20.40 9.33 0.08
CA HIS A 472 -19.66 9.96 1.18
C HIS A 472 -19.68 11.51 1.03
N PRO A 473 -19.39 12.28 2.10
CA PRO A 473 -19.28 13.73 2.01
C PRO A 473 -18.26 14.18 0.97
N ASN A 474 -18.44 15.41 0.47
CA ASN A 474 -17.65 15.96 -0.63
C ASN A 474 -16.24 16.41 -0.19
N VAL A 475 -15.42 15.47 0.25
CA VAL A 475 -13.98 15.62 0.48
C VAL A 475 -13.28 14.77 -0.57
N ARG A 476 -12.49 15.41 -1.45
CA ARG A 476 -11.81 14.70 -2.54
C ARG A 476 -10.77 13.73 -1.97
N PRO A 477 -10.49 12.59 -2.62
CA PRO A 477 -9.32 11.79 -2.30
C PRO A 477 -8.04 12.62 -2.29
N MET A 478 -7.06 12.24 -1.47
CA MET A 478 -5.76 12.89 -1.35
C MET A 478 -5.84 14.37 -0.94
N ALA A 479 -6.91 14.79 -0.25
CA ALA A 479 -7.09 16.20 0.16
C ALA A 479 -5.96 16.69 1.09
N TYR A 480 -5.39 15.78 1.87
CA TYR A 480 -4.33 16.05 2.85
C TYR A 480 -2.94 15.60 2.37
N ALA A 481 -2.83 15.08 1.15
CA ALA A 481 -1.57 14.61 0.59
C ALA A 481 -0.59 15.75 0.34
N ASN A 482 0.70 15.43 0.39
CA ASN A 482 1.74 16.42 0.13
C ASN A 482 1.63 16.93 -1.31
N SER A 483 1.80 18.24 -1.51
CA SER A 483 1.81 18.84 -2.84
C SER A 483 2.91 18.26 -3.74
N LEU A 484 3.99 17.70 -3.15
CA LEU A 484 5.04 16.93 -3.83
C LEU A 484 4.49 15.79 -4.70
N LEU A 485 3.38 15.17 -4.29
CA LEU A 485 2.79 14.05 -5.02
C LEU A 485 2.26 14.47 -6.40
N LYS A 486 1.80 15.72 -6.54
CA LYS A 486 1.42 16.30 -7.84
C LYS A 486 2.59 16.35 -8.83
N PHE A 487 3.83 16.23 -8.33
CA PHE A 487 5.03 16.28 -9.15
C PHE A 487 5.63 14.90 -9.46
N MET A 488 5.15 13.84 -8.79
CA MET A 488 5.67 12.47 -8.93
C MET A 488 5.13 11.69 -10.14
N CYS A 489 3.89 11.93 -10.59
CA CYS A 489 3.25 11.17 -11.66
C CYS A 489 2.63 12.00 -12.79
#